data_AF-A0A142D0V1-F1
#
_entry.id   AF-A0A142D0V1-F1
#
_cell.length_a   1.000
_cell.length_b   1.000
_cell.length_c   1.000
_cell.angle_alpha   90.00
_cell.angle_beta   90.00
_cell.angle_gamma   90.00
#
_symmetry.space_group_name_H-M   'P 1'
#
loop_
_entity.id
_entity.type
_entity.pdbx_description
1 polymer ?
#
loop_
_entity_poly.entity_id
_entity_poly.type
_entity_poly.pdbx_seq_one_letter_code
_entity_poly.pdbx_strand_id
1 'polypeptide(L)'
;MDIRKEFEHLQYFFDSYYNQTFYNAQLEEQFLRFLADEPEWVVRALKLEVEKLERIHHRSDTETWAKIEELVHENSMRYFSFEDGKTFIKVASRLLKDIE
;
A
#
# COMPACT_ATOMS: atom_id res chain seq x y z
N MET A 1 16.74 -9.11 1.28
CA MET A 1 15.34 -8.89 0.90
C MET A 1 15.32 -7.83 -0.17
N ASP A 2 14.72 -8.10 -1.33
CA ASP A 2 14.59 -7.10 -2.41
C ASP A 2 13.23 -6.42 -2.25
N ILE A 3 13.20 -5.29 -1.52
CA ILE A 3 11.98 -4.57 -1.15
C ILE A 3 11.16 -4.21 -2.39
N ARG A 4 11.83 -3.81 -3.49
CA ARG A 4 11.15 -3.42 -4.72
C ARG A 4 10.35 -4.57 -5.33
N LYS A 5 10.90 -5.79 -5.32
CA LYS A 5 10.17 -6.97 -5.82
C LYS A 5 9.07 -7.45 -4.88
N GLU A 6 9.22 -7.20 -3.58
CA GLU A 6 8.25 -7.68 -2.60
C GLU A 6 7.04 -6.77 -2.40
N PHE A 7 7.15 -5.51 -2.83
CA PHE A 7 6.17 -4.44 -2.65
C PHE A 7 5.92 -3.67 -3.95
N GLU A 8 6.04 -4.33 -5.11
CA GLU A 8 5.89 -3.67 -6.42
C GLU A 8 4.45 -3.18 -6.65
N HIS A 9 3.44 -3.92 -6.17
CA HIS A 9 2.04 -3.53 -6.32
C HIS A 9 1.64 -2.44 -5.33
N LEU A 10 2.25 -2.43 -4.14
CA LEU A 10 2.14 -1.34 -3.18
C LEU A 10 2.73 -0.05 -3.77
N GLN A 11 3.93 -0.11 -4.36
CA GLN A 11 4.51 1.02 -5.08
C GLN A 11 3.59 1.48 -6.21
N TYR A 12 3.10 0.56 -7.04
CA TYR A 12 2.17 0.86 -8.13
C TYR A 12 0.90 1.58 -7.65
N PHE A 13 0.30 1.13 -6.54
CA PHE A 13 -0.88 1.77 -5.95
C PHE A 13 -0.58 3.21 -5.51
N PHE A 14 0.56 3.43 -4.84
CA PHE A 14 0.98 4.76 -4.42
C PHE A 14 1.25 5.66 -5.62
N ASP A 15 1.91 5.16 -6.65
CA ASP A 15 2.29 5.92 -7.83
C ASP A 15 1.06 6.35 -8.65
N SER A 16 0.08 5.46 -8.79
CA SER A 16 -1.05 5.65 -9.72
C SER A 16 -2.31 6.20 -9.06
N TYR A 17 -2.59 5.80 -7.82
CA TYR A 17 -3.86 6.10 -7.14
C TYR A 17 -3.69 6.96 -5.89
N TYR A 18 -2.62 6.77 -5.14
CA TYR A 18 -2.44 7.39 -3.83
C TYR A 18 -1.25 8.36 -3.75
N ASN A 19 -0.89 9.01 -4.86
CA ASN A 19 0.22 9.97 -4.92
C ASN A 19 -0.13 11.36 -4.34
N GLN A 20 0.89 12.22 -4.20
CA GLN A 20 0.76 13.57 -3.62
C GLN A 20 -0.22 14.47 -4.37
N THR A 21 -0.41 14.27 -5.68
CA THR A 21 -1.39 15.05 -6.47
C THR A 21 -2.82 14.84 -5.96
N PHE A 22 -3.09 13.71 -5.30
CA PHE A 22 -4.37 13.37 -4.69
C PHE A 22 -4.38 13.58 -3.16
N TYR A 23 -3.62 14.53 -2.62
CA TYR A 23 -3.50 14.77 -1.17
C TYR A 23 -4.86 14.91 -0.44
N ASN A 24 -5.87 15.51 -1.09
CA ASN A 24 -7.22 15.67 -0.53
C ASN A 24 -8.14 14.46 -0.72
N ALA A 25 -7.72 13.45 -1.49
CA ALA A 25 -8.55 12.30 -1.81
C ALA A 25 -8.51 11.29 -0.66
N GLN A 26 -9.69 10.77 -0.29
CA GLN A 26 -9.78 9.79 0.79
C GLN A 26 -9.16 8.48 0.35
N LEU A 27 -8.36 7.84 1.21
CA LEU A 27 -7.71 6.56 0.92
C LEU A 27 -8.71 5.49 0.46
N GLU A 28 -9.90 5.47 1.08
CA GLU A 28 -10.97 4.54 0.73
C GLU A 28 -11.48 4.75 -0.70
N GLU A 29 -11.63 5.99 -1.16
CA GLU A 29 -12.02 6.28 -2.54
C GLU A 29 -10.97 5.80 -3.54
N GLN A 30 -9.68 5.90 -3.21
CA GLN A 30 -8.60 5.43 -4.09
C GLN A 30 -8.56 3.91 -4.18
N PHE A 31 -8.80 3.20 -3.08
CA PHE A 31 -8.97 1.74 -3.13
C PHE A 31 -10.18 1.33 -3.95
N LEU A 32 -11.32 2.03 -3.83
CA LEU A 32 -12.51 1.71 -4.63
C LEU A 32 -12.29 1.93 -6.13
N ARG A 33 -11.52 2.96 -6.51
CA ARG A 33 -11.10 3.17 -7.92
C ARG A 33 -10.18 2.06 -8.40
N PHE A 34 -9.13 1.76 -7.63
CA PHE A 34 -8.22 0.66 -7.91
C PHE A 34 -8.95 -0.68 -8.11
N LEU A 35 -9.93 -0.99 -7.25
CA LEU A 35 -10.75 -2.21 -7.36
C LEU A 35 -11.64 -2.24 -8.61
N ALA A 36 -12.03 -1.08 -9.14
CA ALA A 36 -12.86 -0.98 -10.35
C ALA A 36 -12.03 -1.02 -11.64
N ASP A 37 -10.83 -0.44 -11.59
CA ASP A 37 -9.99 -0.21 -12.77
C ASP A 37 -9.02 -1.38 -13.04
N GLU A 38 -8.56 -2.08 -12.00
CA GLU A 38 -7.52 -3.09 -12.11
C GLU A 38 -8.06 -4.52 -12.30
N PRO A 39 -7.32 -5.38 -13.02
CA PRO A 39 -7.64 -6.79 -13.09
C PRO A 39 -7.42 -7.47 -11.73
N GLU A 40 -8.22 -8.50 -11.47
CA GLU A 40 -8.26 -9.17 -10.16
C GLU A 40 -6.90 -9.68 -9.67
N TRP A 41 -6.01 -10.12 -10.57
CA TRP A 41 -4.68 -10.59 -10.20
C TRP A 41 -3.78 -9.48 -9.60
N VAL A 42 -3.92 -8.23 -10.04
CA VAL A 42 -3.21 -7.06 -9.48
C VAL A 42 -3.74 -6.78 -8.08
N VAL A 43 -5.05 -6.84 -7.91
CA VAL A 43 -5.72 -6.65 -6.61
C VAL A 43 -5.29 -7.73 -5.62
N ARG A 44 -5.24 -8.99 -6.05
CA ARG A 44 -4.76 -10.14 -5.26
C ARG A 44 -3.30 -9.96 -4.84
N ALA A 45 -2.45 -9.49 -5.76
CA ALA A 45 -1.05 -9.24 -5.44
C ALA A 45 -0.90 -8.13 -4.37
N LEU A 46 -1.61 -7.01 -4.51
CA LEU A 46 -1.61 -5.95 -3.49
C LEU A 46 -2.12 -6.47 -2.14
N LYS A 47 -3.17 -7.29 -2.11
CA LYS A 47 -3.66 -7.91 -0.87
C LYS A 47 -2.55 -8.70 -0.15
N LEU A 48 -1.80 -9.54 -0.86
CA LEU A 48 -0.70 -10.31 -0.27
C LEU A 48 0.42 -9.41 0.26
N GLU A 49 0.70 -8.31 -0.44
CA GLU A 49 1.67 -7.30 0.01
C GLU A 49 1.19 -6.56 1.26
N VAL A 50 -0.10 -6.23 1.36
CA VAL A 50 -0.71 -5.64 2.57
C VAL A 50 -0.62 -6.59 3.76
N GLU A 51 -0.83 -7.89 3.58
CA GLU A 51 -0.64 -8.89 4.65
C GLU A 51 0.82 -8.97 5.12
N LYS A 52 1.79 -8.83 4.21
CA LYS A 52 3.22 -8.71 4.60
C LYS A 52 3.46 -7.42 5.37
N LEU A 53 2.90 -6.30 4.90
CA LEU A 53 3.01 -5.00 5.54
C LEU A 53 2.44 -5.02 6.97
N GLU A 54 1.31 -5.71 7.17
CA GLU A 54 0.71 -5.93 8.50
C GLU A 54 1.65 -6.72 9.43
N ARG A 55 2.32 -7.76 8.93
CA ARG A 55 3.31 -8.51 9.72
C ARG A 55 4.52 -7.66 10.11
N ILE A 56 5.00 -6.80 9.21
CA ILE A 56 6.12 -5.87 9.48
C ILE A 56 5.71 -4.87 10.57
N HIS A 57 4.53 -4.26 10.42
CA HIS A 57 3.98 -3.34 11.41
C HIS A 57 3.77 -4.03 12.77
N HIS A 58 3.21 -5.25 12.80
CA HIS A 58 2.99 -6.00 14.05
C HIS A 58 4.30 -6.35 14.78
N ARG A 59 5.39 -6.59 14.05
CA ARG A 59 6.72 -6.86 14.60
C ARG A 59 7.48 -5.60 15.01
N SER A 60 6.90 -4.41 14.78
CA SER A 60 7.58 -3.12 14.94
C SER A 60 8.90 -3.05 14.18
N ASP A 61 8.97 -3.67 12.99
CA ASP A 61 10.15 -3.67 12.14
C ASP A 61 10.23 -2.34 11.37
N THR A 62 10.70 -1.30 12.07
CA THR A 62 10.83 0.06 11.55
C THR A 62 11.94 0.21 10.50
N GLU A 63 12.95 -0.65 10.53
CA GLU A 63 14.03 -0.64 9.52
C GLU A 63 13.50 -1.10 8.16
N THR A 64 12.74 -2.19 8.13
CA THR A 64 12.07 -2.63 6.91
C THR A 64 11.03 -1.62 6.46
N TRP A 65 10.27 -1.03 7.41
CA TRP A 65 9.29 0.00 7.09
C TRP A 65 9.91 1.20 6.39
N ALA A 66 11.05 1.72 6.88
CA ALA A 66 11.72 2.86 6.27
C ALA A 66 12.11 2.60 4.80
N LYS A 67 12.53 1.37 4.46
CA LYS A 67 12.84 0.99 3.07
C LYS A 67 11.60 0.93 2.19
N ILE A 68 10.45 0.52 2.74
CA ILE A 68 9.16 0.52 2.04
C ILE A 68 8.69 1.96 1.83
N GLU A 69 8.84 2.82 2.84
CA GLU A 69 8.53 4.24 2.74
C GLU A 69 9.37 4.92 1.64
N GLU A 70 10.68 4.68 1.61
CA GLU A 70 11.55 5.17 0.52
C GLU A 70 11.07 4.70 -0.86
N LEU A 71 10.68 3.42 -0.98
CA LEU A 71 10.19 2.84 -2.24
C LEU A 71 8.90 3.54 -2.72
N VAL A 72 7.90 3.67 -1.86
CA VAL A 72 6.62 4.28 -2.26
C VAL A 72 6.77 5.79 -2.45
N HIS A 73 7.72 6.43 -1.76
CA HIS A 73 7.98 7.87 -1.92
C HIS A 73 8.61 8.21 -3.28
N GLU A 74 9.45 7.33 -3.84
CA GLU A 74 10.29 7.56 -5.03
C GLU A 74 9.53 8.24 -6.19
N ASN A 75 8.29 7.80 -6.45
CA ASN A 75 7.45 8.35 -7.52
C ASN A 75 6.18 9.04 -7.00
N SER A 76 5.59 8.54 -5.91
CA SER A 76 4.33 9.10 -5.38
C SER A 76 4.51 10.44 -4.66
N MET A 77 5.74 10.75 -4.22
CA MET A 77 6.09 11.91 -3.37
C MET A 77 5.29 11.97 -2.06
N ARG A 78 4.67 10.86 -1.65
CA ARG A 78 3.87 10.76 -0.44
C ARG A 78 4.70 10.21 0.71
N TYR A 79 4.52 10.78 1.89
CA TYR A 79 5.06 10.19 3.12
C TYR A 79 4.20 9.03 3.56
N PHE A 80 4.85 7.96 4.01
CA PHE A 80 4.18 6.75 4.46
C PHE A 80 4.76 6.31 5.79
N SER A 81 4.53 7.14 6.81
CA SER A 81 5.07 6.91 8.14
C SER A 81 4.53 5.62 8.75
N PHE A 82 5.25 5.08 9.74
CA PHE A 82 4.84 3.89 10.47
C PHE A 82 3.44 4.01 11.08
N GLU A 83 3.10 5.18 11.63
CA GLU A 83 1.78 5.47 12.22
C GLU A 83 0.67 5.54 11.17
N ASP A 84 0.94 6.18 10.02
CA ASP A 84 0.00 6.22 8.90
C ASP A 84 -0.23 4.82 8.31
N GLY A 85 0.81 3.99 8.35
CA GLY A 85 0.79 2.58 7.99
C GLY A 85 -0.35 1.80 8.62
N LYS A 86 -0.59 2.01 9.92
CA LYS A 86 -1.69 1.37 10.64
C LYS A 86 -3.05 1.70 10.04
N THR A 87 -3.27 2.96 9.69
CA THR A 87 -4.53 3.41 9.07
C THR A 87 -4.68 2.82 7.69
N PHE A 88 -3.59 2.82 6.90
CA PHE A 88 -3.56 2.22 5.58
C PHE A 88 -3.92 0.73 5.61
N ILE A 89 -3.21 -0.06 6.43
CA ILE A 89 -3.44 -1.50 6.59
C ILE A 89 -4.89 -1.76 6.98
N LYS A 90 -5.44 -1.01 7.95
CA LYS A 90 -6.82 -1.21 8.39
C LYS A 90 -7.84 -1.02 7.26
N VAL A 91 -7.67 0.02 6.44
CA VAL A 91 -8.57 0.30 5.30
C VAL A 91 -8.37 -0.76 4.21
N ALA A 92 -7.13 -1.05 3.85
CA ALA A 92 -6.77 -2.02 2.83
C ALA A 92 -7.30 -3.42 3.19
N SER A 93 -7.01 -3.93 4.40
CA SER A 93 -7.47 -5.25 4.84
C SER A 93 -8.99 -5.37 4.91
N ARG A 94 -9.71 -4.27 5.16
CA ARG A 94 -11.17 -4.25 5.10
C ARG A 94 -11.69 -4.38 3.67
N LEU A 95 -11.13 -3.61 2.74
CA LEU A 95 -11.60 -3.53 1.35
C LEU A 95 -11.15 -4.70 0.49
N LEU A 96 -9.99 -5.29 0.79
CA LEU A 96 -9.41 -6.42 0.06
C LEU A 96 -9.82 -7.79 0.63
N LYS A 97 -10.65 -7.82 1.69
CA LYS A 97 -10.95 -9.03 2.45
C LYS A 97 -11.50 -10.16 1.58
N ASP A 98 -12.45 -9.84 0.70
CA ASP A 98 -13.24 -10.81 -0.06
C ASP A 98 -12.63 -11.18 -1.42
N ILE A 99 -11.42 -10.69 -1.72
CA ILE A 99 -10.68 -11.03 -2.93
C ILE A 99 -9.98 -12.38 -2.74
N GLU A 100 -10.35 -13.40 -3.53
CA GLU A 100 -9.86 -14.79 -3.40
C GLU A 100 -8.46 -15.03 -3.98
#